data_AF-A0A131ZTS8-F1
#
_entry.id   AF-A0A131ZTS8-F1
#
_cell.length_a   1.000
_cell.length_b   1.000
_cell.length_c   1.000
_cell.angle_alpha   90.00
_cell.angle_beta   90.00
_cell.angle_gamma   90.00
#
_symmetry.space_group_name_H-M   'P 1'
#
loop_
_entity.id
_entity.type
_entity.pdbx_description
1 polymer ?
#
loop_
_entity_poly.entity_id
_entity_poly.type
_entity_poly.pdbx_seq_one_letter_code
_entity_poly.pdbx_strand_id
1 'polypeptide(L)'
;MSSPTKEELPKIAECLKSELVGEHKLKHAETQEKVVLPSKVEIEQEKGQQELLKSIEEFQPEQLHHTSTEIKNPLPTKEEIEAEKKALA
;
A
#
# COMPACT_ATOMS: atom_id res chain seq x y z
N MET A 1 12.51 -31.05 18.92
CA MET A 1 11.23 -31.58 19.41
C MET A 1 10.96 -32.85 18.60
N SER A 2 11.05 -34.02 19.24
CA SER A 2 10.94 -35.32 18.55
C SER A 2 9.51 -35.56 18.11
N SER A 3 9.28 -35.95 16.86
CA SER A 3 7.95 -36.34 16.37
C SER A 3 7.53 -37.67 17.03
N PRO A 4 6.24 -37.83 17.39
CA PRO A 4 5.75 -39.03 18.05
C PRO A 4 5.84 -40.27 17.14
N THR A 5 6.06 -41.45 17.74
CA THR A 5 6.11 -42.72 17.00
C THR A 5 4.71 -43.25 16.71
N LYS A 6 4.59 -44.14 15.72
CA LYS A 6 3.30 -44.68 15.25
C LYS A 6 2.51 -45.38 16.37
N GLU A 7 3.19 -45.90 17.39
CA GLU A 7 2.53 -46.55 18.54
C GLU A 7 1.88 -45.56 19.54
N GLU A 8 2.35 -44.32 19.60
CA GLU A 8 1.87 -43.31 20.56
C GLU A 8 0.66 -42.51 20.06
N LEU A 9 0.28 -42.68 18.79
CA LEU A 9 -0.85 -41.95 18.22
C LEU A 9 -2.18 -42.56 18.69
N PRO A 10 -3.16 -41.73 19.10
CA PRO A 10 -4.47 -42.20 19.53
C PRO A 10 -5.16 -42.98 18.40
N LYS A 11 -5.64 -44.19 18.73
CA LYS A 11 -6.34 -45.06 17.78
C LYS A 11 -7.76 -44.55 17.56
N ILE A 12 -8.05 -44.16 16.33
CA ILE A 12 -9.39 -43.75 15.88
C ILE A 12 -10.37 -44.92 16.10
N ALA A 13 -11.59 -44.64 16.58
CA ALA A 13 -12.63 -45.66 16.73
C ALA A 13 -12.95 -46.34 15.39
N GLU A 14 -13.26 -47.65 15.40
CA GLU A 14 -13.47 -48.45 14.19
C GLU A 14 -14.54 -47.88 13.25
N CYS A 15 -15.64 -47.36 13.81
CA CYS A 15 -16.74 -46.76 13.04
C CYS A 15 -16.29 -45.57 12.18
N LEU A 16 -15.40 -44.72 12.72
CA LEU A 16 -14.86 -43.57 11.99
C LEU A 16 -13.86 -44.02 10.90
N LYS A 17 -13.10 -45.09 11.15
CA LYS A 17 -12.19 -45.65 10.14
C LYS A 17 -12.96 -46.19 8.93
N SER A 18 -14.09 -46.86 9.14
CA SER A 18 -14.90 -47.39 8.04
C SER A 18 -15.51 -46.29 7.18
N GLU A 19 -15.97 -45.18 7.80
CA GLU A 19 -16.50 -44.05 7.04
C GLU A 19 -15.40 -43.32 6.26
N LEU A 20 -14.23 -43.09 6.87
CA LEU A 20 -13.10 -42.41 6.23
C LEU A 20 -12.52 -43.18 5.03
N VAL A 21 -12.43 -44.51 5.12
CA VAL A 21 -11.87 -45.37 4.07
C VAL A 21 -12.92 -45.77 3.01
N GLY A 22 -14.21 -45.56 3.32
CA GLY A 22 -15.32 -45.87 2.43
C GLY A 22 -15.39 -45.00 1.18
N GLU A 23 -16.23 -45.41 0.23
CA GLU A 23 -16.48 -44.67 -1.00
C GLU A 23 -17.31 -43.41 -0.70
N HIS A 24 -16.69 -42.24 -0.86
CA HIS A 24 -17.35 -40.96 -0.56
C HIS A 24 -18.11 -40.46 -1.77
N LYS A 25 -19.45 -40.39 -1.67
CA LYS A 25 -20.29 -39.72 -2.66
C LYS A 25 -20.31 -38.21 -2.39
N LEU A 26 -19.17 -37.57 -2.63
CA LEU A 26 -19.09 -36.11 -2.59
C LEU A 26 -19.80 -35.53 -3.82
N LYS A 27 -20.51 -34.43 -3.62
CA LYS A 27 -21.10 -33.69 -4.74
C LYS A 27 -19.96 -33.14 -5.61
N HIS A 28 -20.14 -33.20 -6.92
CA HIS A 28 -19.21 -32.56 -7.84
C HIS A 28 -19.17 -31.05 -7.54
N ALA A 29 -17.96 -30.54 -7.29
CA ALA A 29 -17.72 -29.12 -7.13
C ALA A 29 -17.19 -28.58 -8.46
N GLU A 30 -17.98 -27.73 -9.11
CA GLU A 30 -17.57 -27.07 -10.33
C GLU A 30 -16.59 -25.94 -9.98
N THR A 31 -15.33 -26.07 -10.41
CA THR A 31 -14.30 -25.05 -10.19
C THR A 31 -14.17 -24.18 -11.43
N GLN A 32 -14.33 -22.86 -11.27
CA GLN A 32 -14.09 -21.90 -12.34
C GLN A 32 -12.75 -21.20 -12.15
N GLU A 33 -11.90 -21.22 -13.17
CA GLU A 33 -10.67 -20.44 -13.22
C GLU A 33 -11.00 -19.00 -13.60
N LYS A 34 -10.76 -18.06 -12.68
CA LYS A 34 -11.09 -16.65 -12.89
C LYS A 34 -9.89 -15.92 -13.52
N VAL A 35 -9.71 -16.08 -14.83
CA VAL A 35 -8.74 -15.28 -15.60
C VAL A 35 -9.41 -13.98 -16.03
N VAL A 36 -9.35 -12.96 -15.17
CA VAL A 36 -9.83 -11.61 -15.52
C VAL A 36 -8.62 -10.81 -16.00
N LEU A 37 -8.63 -10.42 -17.28
CA LEU A 37 -7.66 -9.46 -17.78
C LEU A 37 -7.98 -8.07 -17.23
N PRO A 38 -6.96 -7.24 -16.94
CA PRO A 38 -7.20 -5.84 -16.61
C PRO A 38 -7.97 -5.16 -17.75
N SER A 39 -8.89 -4.29 -17.37
CA SER A 39 -9.68 -3.50 -18.32
C SER A 39 -8.80 -2.45 -19.00
N LYS A 40 -9.23 -1.98 -20.18
CA LYS A 40 -8.52 -0.90 -20.88
C LYS A 40 -8.35 0.36 -20.02
N VAL A 41 -9.36 0.65 -19.20
CA VAL A 41 -9.36 1.80 -18.29
C VAL A 41 -8.26 1.66 -17.22
N GLU A 42 -8.13 0.48 -16.62
CA GLU A 42 -7.10 0.21 -15.62
C GLU A 42 -5.69 0.31 -16.22
N ILE A 43 -5.50 -0.18 -17.45
CA ILE A 43 -4.22 -0.09 -18.16
C ILE A 43 -3.87 1.38 -18.48
N GLU A 44 -4.84 2.15 -18.97
CA GLU A 44 -4.63 3.58 -19.27
C GLU A 44 -4.31 4.38 -18.01
N GLN A 45 -5.00 4.09 -16.90
CA GLN A 45 -4.75 4.72 -15.62
C GLN A 45 -3.34 4.38 -15.09
N GLU A 46 -2.95 3.10 -15.12
CA GLU A 46 -1.61 2.68 -14.69
C GLU A 46 -0.51 3.31 -15.56
N LYS A 47 -0.73 3.38 -16.88
CA LYS A 47 0.20 4.03 -17.79
C LYS A 47 0.37 5.51 -17.45
N GLY A 48 -0.72 6.23 -17.19
CA GLY A 48 -0.64 7.64 -16.76
C GLY A 48 0.12 7.83 -15.45
N GLN A 49 -0.07 6.93 -14.48
CA GLN A 49 0.70 6.96 -13.23
C GLN A 49 2.19 6.71 -13.46
N GLN A 50 2.53 5.71 -14.29
CA GLN A 50 3.93 5.42 -14.62
C GLN A 50 4.60 6.57 -15.36
N GLU A 51 3.90 7.23 -16.29
CA GLU A 51 4.41 8.40 -17.00
C GLU A 51 4.66 9.58 -16.04
N LEU A 52 3.75 9.82 -15.10
CA LEU A 52 3.93 10.85 -14.07
C LEU A 52 5.17 10.56 -13.20
N LEU A 53 5.30 9.33 -12.70
CA LEU A 53 6.45 8.94 -11.87
C LEU A 53 7.77 9.13 -12.62
N LYS A 54 7.84 8.64 -13.86
CA LYS A 54 9.02 8.84 -14.72
C LYS A 54 9.34 10.31 -14.93
N SER A 55 8.32 11.14 -15.19
CA SER A 55 8.54 12.58 -15.40
C SER A 55 9.13 13.29 -14.17
N ILE A 56 8.81 12.79 -12.96
CA ILE A 56 9.35 13.31 -11.71
C ILE A 56 10.77 12.78 -11.48
N GLU A 57 11.02 11.49 -11.74
CA GLU A 57 12.34 10.88 -11.62
C GLU A 57 13.37 11.48 -12.58
N GLU A 58 12.95 11.74 -13.82
CA GLU A 58 13.78 12.31 -14.88
C GLU A 58 13.83 13.85 -14.84
N PHE A 59 13.09 14.48 -13.92
CA PHE A 59 13.02 15.94 -13.81
C PHE A 59 14.40 16.57 -13.64
N GLN A 60 14.80 17.41 -14.59
CA GLN A 60 16.08 18.09 -14.59
C GLN A 60 15.93 19.50 -13.98
N PRO A 61 16.34 19.73 -12.71
CA PRO A 61 16.18 21.03 -12.06
C PRO A 61 16.97 22.15 -12.75
N GLU A 62 18.04 21.81 -13.47
CA GLU A 62 18.86 22.74 -14.25
C GLU A 62 18.12 23.39 -15.43
N GLN A 63 17.04 22.77 -15.90
CA GLN A 63 16.20 23.30 -16.98
C GLN A 63 15.19 24.34 -16.47
N LEU A 64 15.08 24.56 -15.16
CA LEU A 64 14.22 25.60 -14.61
C LEU A 64 14.75 26.98 -14.99
N HIS A 65 13.85 27.85 -15.44
CA HIS A 65 14.19 29.25 -15.70
C HIS A 65 14.63 29.95 -14.41
N HIS A 66 15.77 30.63 -14.48
CA HIS A 66 16.25 31.44 -13.37
C HIS A 66 15.20 32.49 -12.99
N THR A 67 14.83 32.50 -11.71
CA THR A 67 13.88 33.45 -11.14
C THR A 67 14.50 34.09 -9.90
N SER A 68 14.56 35.42 -9.87
CA SER A 68 14.99 36.16 -8.68
C SER A 68 13.80 36.32 -7.74
N THR A 69 13.91 35.79 -6.52
CA THR A 69 12.83 35.83 -5.53
C THR A 69 13.01 37.03 -4.61
N GLU A 70 12.05 37.97 -4.61
CA GLU A 70 12.03 39.08 -3.67
C GLU A 70 11.35 38.68 -2.35
N ILE A 71 12.16 38.51 -1.30
CA ILE A 71 11.65 38.21 0.05
C ILE A 71 11.30 39.53 0.76
N LYS A 72 10.01 39.88 0.75
CA LYS A 72 9.48 41.06 1.45
C LYS A 72 9.18 40.74 2.91
N ASN A 73 10.22 40.44 3.67
CA ASN A 73 10.14 40.22 5.12
C ASN A 73 10.95 41.29 5.88
N PRO A 74 10.51 42.57 5.87
CA PRO A 74 11.18 43.61 6.63
C PRO A 74 11.05 43.33 8.13
N LEU A 75 12.15 43.48 8.86
CA LEU A 75 12.08 43.48 10.32
C LEU A 75 11.39 44.77 10.80
N PRO A 76 10.65 44.72 11.91
CA PRO A 76 10.08 45.92 12.51
C PRO A 76 11.16 46.96 12.78
N THR A 77 10.84 48.22 12.50
CA THR A 77 11.69 49.36 12.83
C THR A 77 11.67 49.63 14.33
N LYS A 78 12.69 50.33 14.83
CA LYS A 78 12.76 50.71 16.26
C LYS A 78 11.54 51.55 16.69
N GLU A 79 11.06 52.41 15.80
CA GLU A 79 9.90 53.28 16.02
C GLU A 79 8.61 52.48 16.18
N GLU A 80 8.39 51.47 15.32
CA GLU A 80 7.25 50.55 15.41
C GLU A 80 7.30 49.73 16.71
N ILE A 81 8.48 49.23 17.09
CA ILE A 81 8.67 48.48 18.34
C ILE A 81 8.37 49.36 19.57
N GLU A 82 8.81 50.62 19.56
CA GLU A 82 8.56 51.55 20.66
C GLU A 82 7.09 51.98 20.72
N ALA A 83 6.44 52.17 19.57
CA ALA A 83 5.01 52.46 19.49
C ALA A 83 4.18 51.30 20.04
N GLU A 84 4.47 50.07 19.65
CA GLU A 84 3.81 48.88 20.22
C GLU A 84 4.04 48.76 21.72
N LYS A 85 5.27 48.94 22.20
CA LYS A 85 5.57 48.92 23.64
C LYS A 85 4.77 49.94 24.43
N LYS A 86 4.56 51.14 23.88
CA LYS A 86 3.75 52.19 24.51
C LYS A 86 2.25 51.90 24.46
N ALA A 87 1.77 51.25 23.40
CA ALA A 87 0.37 50.86 23.29
C ALA A 87 -0.01 49.65 24.17
N LEU A 88 0.98 48.84 24.56
CA LEU A 88 0.85 47.70 25.48
C LEU A 88 1.02 48.06 26.96
N ALA A 89 1.48 49.27 27.28
CA ALA A 89 1.66 49.79 28.65
C ALA A 89 0.43 50.58 29.10
#